data_AF-A0A3P3RF46-F1
#
_entry.id   AF-A0A3P3RF46-F1
#
_cell.length_a   1.000
_cell.length_b   1.000
_cell.length_c   1.000
_cell.angle_alpha   90.00
_cell.angle_beta   90.00
_cell.angle_gamma   90.00
#
_symmetry.space_group_name_H-M   'P 1'
#
loop_
_entity.id
_entity.type
_entity.pdbx_description
1 polymer ?
#
loop_
_entity_poly.entity_id
_entity_poly.type
_entity_poly.pdbx_seq_one_letter_code
_entity_poly.pdbx_strand_id
1 'polypeptide(L)'
;MVSLGLVVSQFSKEGQITHEMEERARTAAAEHDAKIVATVPVPGSYDTPLAADRLARRDDIDAVAVLGAIVTGDTDHDQVIADAAAQGLTDVSLKRDTPVTLGITGPAMSVDEANARVDHGATAVESAIDLAKTL
;
A
#
# COMPACT_ATOMS: atom_id res chain seq x y z
N MET A 1 10.90 -14.95 9.92
CA MET A 1 9.71 -14.72 9.08
C MET A 1 9.18 -13.35 9.44
N VAL A 2 9.19 -12.42 8.49
CA VAL A 2 8.68 -11.05 8.69
C VAL A 2 7.15 -11.08 8.72
N SER A 3 6.54 -10.41 9.67
CA SER A 3 5.09 -10.28 9.83
C SER A 3 4.62 -8.92 9.32
N LEU A 4 3.77 -8.93 8.31
CA LEU A 4 3.33 -7.74 7.58
C LEU A 4 1.87 -7.39 7.88
N GLY A 5 1.61 -6.11 8.06
CA GLY A 5 0.28 -5.52 7.87
C GLY A 5 0.07 -5.14 6.40
N LEU A 6 -1.13 -5.35 5.88
CA LEU A 6 -1.50 -4.93 4.53
C LEU A 6 -2.70 -3.98 4.59
N VAL A 7 -2.59 -2.81 3.96
CA VAL A 7 -3.72 -1.90 3.74
C VAL A 7 -4.03 -1.87 2.25
N VAL A 8 -5.29 -2.04 1.89
CA VAL A 8 -5.70 -2.08 0.47
C VAL A 8 -6.83 -1.07 0.22
N SER A 9 -6.53 -0.03 -0.56
CA SER A 9 -7.55 0.86 -1.10
C SER A 9 -8.49 0.09 -2.03
N GLN A 10 -9.80 0.20 -1.80
CA GLN A 10 -10.81 -0.46 -2.61
C GLN A 10 -11.30 0.41 -3.78
N PHE A 11 -10.93 1.69 -3.81
CA PHE A 11 -11.30 2.58 -4.91
C PHE A 11 -10.45 2.24 -6.15
N SER A 12 -11.07 1.60 -7.12
CA SER A 12 -10.63 1.52 -8.51
C SER A 12 -11.72 2.13 -9.38
N LYS A 13 -11.39 3.14 -10.20
CA LYS A 13 -12.38 3.78 -11.11
C LYS A 13 -13.03 2.74 -12.01
N GLU A 14 -12.23 1.79 -12.52
CA GLU A 14 -12.65 0.72 -13.42
C GLU A 14 -11.73 -0.50 -13.19
N GLY A 15 -12.30 -1.71 -13.13
CA GLY A 15 -11.54 -2.97 -13.04
C GLY A 15 -11.14 -3.42 -11.62
N GLN A 16 -10.37 -4.52 -11.58
CA GLN A 16 -9.91 -5.21 -10.37
C GLN A 16 -8.46 -4.86 -10.00
N ILE A 17 -7.96 -3.68 -10.39
CA ILE A 17 -6.54 -3.28 -10.25
C ILE A 17 -6.01 -3.55 -8.84
N THR A 18 -6.66 -3.03 -7.80
CA THR A 18 -6.17 -3.16 -6.42
C THR A 18 -6.32 -4.58 -5.87
N HIS A 19 -7.25 -5.36 -6.40
CA HIS A 19 -7.35 -6.79 -6.13
C HIS A 19 -6.17 -7.56 -6.76
N GLU A 20 -5.82 -7.29 -8.01
CA GLU A 20 -4.64 -7.87 -8.64
C GLU A 20 -3.35 -7.46 -7.91
N MET A 21 -3.22 -6.20 -7.50
CA MET A 21 -2.11 -5.74 -6.66
C MET A 21 -2.03 -6.52 -5.34
N GLU A 22 -3.16 -6.78 -4.69
CA GLU A 22 -3.23 -7.59 -3.47
C GLU A 22 -2.77 -9.03 -3.73
N GLU A 23 -3.18 -9.65 -4.83
CA GLU A 23 -2.73 -10.99 -5.22
C GLU A 23 -1.20 -11.03 -5.47
N ARG A 24 -0.64 -10.01 -6.14
CA ARG A 24 0.81 -9.86 -6.33
C ARG A 24 1.55 -9.70 -5.00
N ALA A 25 1.02 -8.86 -4.10
CA ALA A 25 1.56 -8.66 -2.76
C ALA A 25 1.58 -9.95 -1.93
N ARG A 26 0.49 -10.73 -1.97
CA ARG A 26 0.39 -12.01 -1.28
C ARG A 26 1.35 -13.06 -1.83
N THR A 27 1.52 -13.09 -3.14
CA THR A 27 2.48 -13.98 -3.83
C THR A 27 3.91 -13.64 -3.39
N ALA A 28 4.30 -12.37 -3.47
CA ALA A 28 5.63 -11.92 -3.05
C ALA A 28 5.91 -12.21 -1.57
N ALA A 29 4.94 -12.00 -0.67
CA ALA A 29 5.10 -12.35 0.73
C ALA A 29 5.42 -13.85 0.91
N ALA A 30 4.71 -14.72 0.20
CA ALA A 30 4.92 -16.17 0.26
C ALA A 30 6.29 -16.59 -0.31
N GLU A 31 6.71 -15.99 -1.43
CA GLU A 31 8.01 -16.27 -2.07
C GLU A 31 9.20 -15.85 -1.20
N HIS A 32 9.02 -14.85 -0.34
CA HIS A 32 10.07 -14.28 0.52
C HIS A 32 10.03 -14.74 1.98
N ASP A 33 9.28 -15.81 2.30
CA ASP A 33 9.08 -16.33 3.68
C ASP A 33 8.63 -15.24 4.66
N ALA A 34 7.65 -14.44 4.22
CA ALA A 34 6.96 -13.44 5.02
C ALA A 34 5.48 -13.79 5.16
N LYS A 35 4.84 -13.27 6.21
CA LYS A 35 3.45 -13.55 6.53
C LYS A 35 2.66 -12.26 6.62
N ILE A 36 1.58 -12.16 5.84
CA ILE A 36 0.60 -11.09 6.03
C ILE A 36 -0.32 -11.49 7.18
N VAL A 37 -0.15 -10.86 8.35
CA VAL A 37 -0.88 -11.20 9.58
C VAL A 37 -2.21 -10.47 9.71
N ALA A 38 -2.37 -9.35 9.01
CA ALA A 38 -3.60 -8.59 8.98
C ALA A 38 -3.76 -7.87 7.64
N THR A 39 -4.98 -7.83 7.11
CA THR A 39 -5.34 -7.03 5.94
C THR A 39 -6.50 -6.12 6.30
N VAL A 40 -6.38 -4.83 5.97
CA VAL A 40 -7.42 -3.82 6.22
C VAL A 40 -7.82 -3.18 4.89
N PRO A 41 -9.02 -3.50 4.36
CA PRO A 41 -9.57 -2.77 3.23
C PRO A 41 -10.04 -1.38 3.68
N VAL A 42 -9.78 -0.35 2.87
CA VAL A 42 -10.23 1.03 3.10
C VAL A 42 -10.95 1.58 1.87
N PRO A 43 -11.86 2.56 2.00
CA PRO A 43 -12.62 3.08 0.87
C PRO A 43 -11.73 3.63 -0.25
N GLY A 44 -10.73 4.46 0.05
CA GLY A 44 -9.79 4.99 -0.94
C GLY A 44 -8.38 5.24 -0.40
N SER A 45 -7.47 5.63 -1.30
CA SER A 45 -6.06 5.91 -0.97
C SER A 45 -5.91 6.98 0.12
N TYR A 46 -6.81 7.96 0.17
CA TYR A 46 -6.83 9.02 1.20
C TYR A 46 -7.02 8.47 2.62
N ASP A 47 -7.73 7.35 2.77
CA ASP A 47 -8.04 6.74 4.08
C ASP A 47 -6.92 5.81 4.57
N THR A 48 -5.97 5.47 3.70
CA THR A 48 -4.90 4.51 4.01
C THR A 48 -4.01 4.90 5.18
N PRO A 49 -3.65 6.18 5.44
CA PRO A 49 -2.76 6.53 6.54
C PRO A 49 -3.34 6.13 7.91
N LEU A 50 -4.66 6.26 8.11
CA LEU A 50 -5.29 5.89 9.38
C LEU A 50 -5.25 4.37 9.61
N ALA A 51 -5.47 3.57 8.56
CA ALA A 51 -5.37 2.11 8.66
C ALA A 51 -3.92 1.67 8.89
N ALA A 52 -2.96 2.29 8.18
CA ALA A 52 -1.54 2.02 8.36
C ALA A 52 -1.09 2.34 9.79
N ASP A 53 -1.51 3.48 10.33
CA ASP A 53 -1.22 3.88 11.72
C ASP A 53 -1.75 2.86 12.73
N ARG A 54 -2.94 2.30 12.50
CA ARG A 54 -3.51 1.27 13.39
C ARG A 54 -2.74 -0.04 13.31
N LEU A 55 -2.28 -0.44 12.14
CA LEU A 55 -1.47 -1.65 11.97
C LEU A 55 -0.08 -1.48 12.57
N ALA A 56 0.59 -0.36 12.31
CA ALA A 56 1.92 -0.05 12.84
C ALA A 56 1.96 0.11 14.38
N ARG A 57 0.82 0.21 15.06
CA ARG A 57 0.73 0.18 16.53
C ARG A 57 0.72 -1.22 17.13
N ARG A 58 0.59 -2.26 16.30
CA ARG A 58 0.48 -3.63 16.79
C ARG A 58 1.86 -4.24 16.94
N ASP A 59 2.09 -4.88 18.09
CA ASP A 59 3.37 -5.51 18.41
C ASP A 59 3.66 -6.78 17.58
N ASP A 60 2.68 -7.28 16.82
CA ASP A 60 2.81 -8.46 15.96
C ASP A 60 3.05 -8.13 14.48
N ILE A 61 3.35 -6.86 14.17
CA ILE A 61 3.59 -6.36 12.80
C ILE A 61 4.95 -5.68 12.76
N ASP A 62 5.85 -6.22 11.92
CA ASP A 62 7.20 -5.69 11.71
C ASP A 62 7.20 -4.54 10.68
N ALA A 63 6.29 -4.57 9.69
CA ALA A 63 6.14 -3.53 8.68
C ALA A 63 4.73 -3.52 8.05
N VAL A 64 4.34 -2.40 7.46
CA VAL A 64 3.05 -2.23 6.76
C VAL A 64 3.28 -1.95 5.29
N ALA A 65 2.64 -2.71 4.41
CA ALA A 65 2.55 -2.39 2.98
C ALA A 65 1.18 -1.79 2.66
N VAL A 66 1.17 -0.70 1.88
CA VAL A 66 -0.07 0.00 1.51
C VAL A 66 -0.27 -0.01 0.01
N LEU A 67 -1.42 -0.50 -0.45
CA LEU A 67 -1.74 -0.67 -1.86
C LEU A 67 -2.86 0.26 -2.32
N GLY A 68 -2.72 0.79 -3.53
CA GLY A 68 -3.78 1.57 -4.17
C GLY A 68 -3.43 1.97 -5.61
N ALA A 69 -4.45 2.44 -6.33
CA ALA A 69 -4.28 2.98 -7.68
C ALA A 69 -5.13 4.24 -7.82
N ILE A 70 -4.50 5.35 -8.21
CA ILE A 70 -5.15 6.64 -8.40
C ILE A 70 -5.09 6.98 -9.90
N VAL A 71 -6.22 6.81 -10.58
CA VAL A 71 -6.37 7.13 -12.01
C VAL A 71 -6.83 8.58 -12.16
N THR A 72 -6.24 9.29 -13.12
CA THR A 72 -6.51 10.71 -13.34
C THR A 72 -7.98 10.98 -13.65
N GLY A 73 -8.50 12.07 -13.06
CA GLY A 73 -9.87 12.54 -13.26
C GLY A 73 -9.94 13.89 -13.94
N ASP A 74 -11.13 14.47 -13.91
CA ASP A 74 -11.43 15.73 -14.58
C ASP A 74 -10.95 16.96 -13.80
N THR A 75 -10.46 16.77 -12.58
CA THR A 75 -10.02 17.83 -11.66
C THR A 75 -8.78 17.37 -10.90
N ASP A 76 -8.04 18.30 -10.29
CA ASP A 76 -6.84 18.05 -9.49
C ASP A 76 -7.08 17.28 -8.16
N HIS A 77 -8.28 16.73 -7.96
CA HIS A 77 -8.64 15.99 -6.75
C HIS A 77 -7.78 14.72 -6.56
N ASP A 78 -7.37 14.08 -7.65
CA ASP A 78 -6.46 12.94 -7.65
C ASP A 78 -5.08 13.29 -7.07
N GLN A 79 -4.55 14.46 -7.44
CA GLN A 79 -3.30 14.99 -6.91
C GLN A 79 -3.41 15.27 -5.41
N VAL A 80 -4.49 15.92 -4.98
CA VAL A 80 -4.75 16.18 -3.55
C VAL A 80 -4.80 14.88 -2.74
N ILE A 81 -5.47 13.84 -3.26
CA ILE A 81 -5.54 12.53 -2.61
C ILE A 81 -4.17 11.88 -2.51
N ALA A 82 -3.41 11.86 -3.61
CA ALA A 82 -2.11 11.21 -3.66
C ALA A 82 -1.10 11.87 -2.73
N ASP A 83 -1.01 13.20 -2.74
CA ASP A 83 -0.08 13.94 -1.89
C ASP A 83 -0.43 13.78 -0.40
N ALA A 84 -1.72 13.85 -0.06
CA ALA A 84 -2.17 13.65 1.32
C ALA A 84 -1.90 12.22 1.81
N ALA A 85 -2.14 11.20 0.97
CA ALA A 85 -1.86 9.82 1.29
C ALA A 85 -0.35 9.57 1.49
N ALA A 86 0.48 10.01 0.53
CA ALA A 86 1.93 9.85 0.60
C ALA A 86 2.52 10.53 1.85
N GLN A 87 2.17 11.79 2.10
CA GLN A 87 2.64 12.51 3.29
C GLN A 87 2.16 11.84 4.58
N GLY A 88 0.89 11.43 4.63
CA GLY A 88 0.32 10.75 5.80
C GLY A 88 1.04 9.43 6.10
N LEU A 89 1.37 8.65 5.08
CA LEU A 89 2.09 7.38 5.24
C LEU A 89 3.54 7.60 5.68
N THR A 90 4.24 8.60 5.12
CA THR A 90 5.57 9.01 5.59
C THR A 90 5.54 9.39 7.07
N ASP A 91 4.58 10.23 7.46
CA ASP A 91 4.38 10.64 8.85
C ASP A 91 4.14 9.46 9.78
N VAL A 92 3.31 8.49 9.36
CA VAL A 92 3.06 7.28 10.16
C VAL A 92 4.35 6.49 10.33
N SER A 93 5.10 6.25 9.25
CA SER A 93 6.33 5.46 9.34
C SER A 93 7.33 6.07 10.31
N LEU A 94 7.58 7.37 10.19
CA LEU A 94 8.54 8.09 11.04
C LEU A 94 8.07 8.23 12.49
N LYS A 95 6.77 8.45 12.74
CA LYS A 95 6.23 8.61 14.10
C LYS A 95 6.11 7.29 14.85
N ARG A 96 5.84 6.20 14.14
CA ARG A 96 5.68 4.86 14.72
C ARG A 96 7.01 4.12 14.85
N ASP A 97 8.04 4.59 14.14
CA ASP A 97 9.29 3.85 14.01
C ASP A 97 9.03 2.44 13.45
N THR A 98 8.18 2.38 12.42
CA THR A 98 7.77 1.13 11.77
C THR A 98 7.75 1.38 10.26
N PRO A 99 8.38 0.54 9.42
CA PRO A 99 8.34 0.72 7.98
C PRO A 99 6.90 0.72 7.45
N VAL A 100 6.54 1.77 6.72
CA VAL A 100 5.28 1.84 5.96
C VAL A 100 5.61 2.10 4.50
N THR A 101 5.40 1.10 3.64
CA THR A 101 5.79 1.16 2.23
C THR A 101 4.64 1.56 1.32
N LEU A 102 4.99 2.33 0.28
CA LEU A 102 4.06 2.95 -0.65
C LEU A 102 3.93 2.10 -1.91
N GLY A 103 2.88 1.29 -1.97
CA GLY A 103 2.39 0.61 -3.18
C GLY A 103 1.18 1.32 -3.79
N ILE A 104 0.97 2.62 -3.50
CA ILE A 104 -0.04 3.43 -4.18
C ILE A 104 0.57 3.96 -5.47
N THR A 105 -0.05 3.65 -6.60
CA THR A 105 0.36 4.16 -7.91
C THR A 105 -0.52 5.34 -8.34
N GLY A 106 0.04 6.23 -9.16
CA GLY A 106 -0.66 7.44 -9.61
C GLY A 106 -0.42 8.65 -8.70
N PRO A 107 -0.95 9.83 -9.07
CA PRO A 107 -1.87 10.10 -10.18
C PRO A 107 -1.12 10.25 -11.51
N ALA A 108 -1.71 10.93 -12.49
CA ALA A 108 -1.19 11.10 -13.86
C ALA A 108 -1.08 9.77 -14.63
N MET A 109 -2.11 8.92 -14.52
CA MET A 109 -2.19 7.67 -15.25
C MET A 109 -3.63 7.32 -15.65
N SER A 110 -3.76 6.67 -16.80
CA SER A 110 -4.98 6.04 -17.30
C SER A 110 -5.26 4.71 -16.59
N VAL A 111 -6.44 4.14 -16.84
CA VAL A 111 -6.81 2.80 -16.34
C VAL A 111 -5.88 1.73 -16.89
N ASP A 112 -5.53 1.78 -18.18
CA ASP A 112 -4.62 0.81 -18.81
C ASP A 112 -3.22 0.85 -18.22
N GLU A 113 -2.71 2.05 -17.95
CA GLU A 113 -1.42 2.23 -17.26
C GLU A 113 -1.47 1.74 -15.80
N ALA A 114 -2.60 1.91 -15.11
CA ALA A 114 -2.79 1.37 -13.77
C ALA A 114 -2.78 -0.17 -13.78
N ASN A 115 -3.47 -0.79 -14.75
CA ASN A 115 -3.43 -2.25 -14.95
C ASN A 115 -1.99 -2.74 -15.25
N ALA A 116 -1.22 -2.01 -16.05
CA ALA A 116 0.17 -2.36 -16.33
C ALA A 116 1.12 -2.22 -15.11
N ARG A 117 0.64 -1.65 -14.00
CA ARG A 117 1.43 -1.39 -12.78
C ARG A 117 1.01 -2.24 -11.58
N VAL A 118 0.14 -3.24 -11.76
CA VAL A 118 -0.33 -4.10 -10.65
C VAL A 118 0.80 -4.77 -9.87
N ASP A 119 1.96 -4.98 -10.50
CA ASP A 119 3.15 -5.55 -9.85
C ASP A 119 3.73 -4.65 -8.74
N HIS A 120 3.34 -3.37 -8.66
CA HIS A 120 3.69 -2.52 -7.51
C HIS A 120 3.13 -3.06 -6.18
N GLY A 121 2.12 -3.94 -6.24
CA GLY A 121 1.69 -4.71 -5.09
C GLY A 121 2.79 -5.61 -4.50
N ALA A 122 3.50 -6.34 -5.37
CA ALA A 122 4.65 -7.16 -4.97
C ALA A 122 5.81 -6.27 -4.48
N THR A 123 6.17 -5.24 -5.26
CA THR A 123 7.28 -4.33 -4.93
C THR A 123 7.11 -3.66 -3.55
N ALA A 124 5.88 -3.28 -3.18
CA ALA A 124 5.61 -2.69 -1.87
C ALA A 124 5.86 -3.68 -0.71
N VAL A 125 5.49 -4.95 -0.89
CA VAL A 125 5.73 -6.02 0.08
C VAL A 125 7.22 -6.35 0.16
N GLU A 126 7.90 -6.51 -0.97
CA GLU A 126 9.35 -6.75 -1.02
C GLU A 126 10.11 -5.66 -0.28
N SER A 127 9.78 -4.40 -0.56
CA SER A 127 10.36 -3.24 0.14
C SER A 127 10.09 -3.27 1.65
N ALA A 128 8.89 -3.69 2.07
CA ALA A 128 8.54 -3.76 3.49
C ALA A 128 9.36 -4.86 4.20
N ILE A 129 9.55 -5.99 3.54
CA ILE A 129 10.38 -7.10 4.03
C ILE A 129 11.84 -6.67 4.17
N ASP A 130 12.38 -6.00 3.15
CA ASP A 130 13.78 -5.57 3.15
C ASP A 130 14.04 -4.51 4.21
N LEU A 131 13.14 -3.53 4.37
CA LEU A 131 13.23 -2.52 5.43
C LEU A 131 13.14 -3.15 6.83
N ALA A 132 12.18 -4.06 7.06
CA ALA A 132 12.02 -4.75 8.35
C ALA A 132 13.21 -5.64 8.72
N LYS A 133 14.00 -6.09 7.75
CA LYS A 133 15.23 -6.87 7.98
C LYS A 133 16.46 -5.98 8.19
N THR A 134 16.43 -4.77 7.66
CA THR A 134 17.58 -3.85 7.63
C THR A 134 17.62 -2.94 8.85
N LEU A 135 16.45 -2.46 9.30
CA LEU A 135 16.27 -1.60 10.47
C LEU A 135 16.04 -2.46 11.72
#